data_AF-A0A1B9VNI6-F1
#
_entry.id   AF-A0A1B9VNI6-F1
#
_cell.length_a   1.000
_cell.length_b   1.000
_cell.length_c   1.000
_cell.angle_alpha   90.00
_cell.angle_beta   90.00
_cell.angle_gamma   90.00
#
_symmetry.space_group_name_H-M   'P 1'
#
loop_
_entity.id
_entity.type
_entity.pdbx_description
1 polymer ?
#
loop_
_entity_poly.entity_id
_entity_poly.type
_entity_poly.pdbx_seq_one_letter_code
_entity_poly.pdbx_strand_id
1 'polypeptide(L)'
;MDPIKHMLAKPVPYALGIWGGLWLPDIDLLLLPILHHRSIITHSVLIPWLLFLFFKNRVPLYGIAGLYVGISIHLAADCLSATVGFGMIWTPWPFKMSLGPASPVWILVNAALGIWLTLQLAPERKLWTVAGMCLAASGYSLLNEMAMLPFVAFSLIFSAVLFIRYKMERKQGIDKTAASLTTERINSR
;
A
#
# COMPACT_ATOMS: atom_id res chain seq x y z
N MET A 1 -4.07 -26.71 21.48
CA MET A 1 -4.25 -25.39 20.83
C MET A 1 -5.14 -25.61 19.61
N ASP A 2 -6.19 -24.81 19.44
CA ASP A 2 -7.24 -25.02 18.43
C ASP A 2 -6.74 -24.72 16.99
N PRO A 3 -6.77 -25.66 16.04
CA PRO A 3 -6.24 -25.47 14.68
C PRO A 3 -6.88 -24.29 13.94
N ILE A 4 -8.18 -24.06 14.17
CA ILE A 4 -8.97 -22.99 13.55
C ILE A 4 -8.45 -21.60 13.96
N LYS A 5 -8.03 -21.44 15.23
CA LYS A 5 -7.49 -20.16 15.72
C LYS A 5 -6.20 -19.77 15.00
N HIS A 6 -5.34 -20.74 14.69
CA HIS A 6 -4.10 -20.48 13.95
C HIS A 6 -4.35 -20.17 12.45
N MET A 7 -5.39 -20.75 11.87
CA MET A 7 -5.74 -20.55 10.46
C MET A 7 -6.34 -19.17 10.20
N LEU A 8 -7.11 -18.63 11.15
CA LEU A 8 -7.79 -17.34 11.04
C LEU A 8 -6.98 -16.15 11.60
N ALA A 9 -5.98 -16.37 12.45
CA ALA A 9 -5.23 -15.30 13.14
C ALA A 9 -4.52 -14.29 12.22
N LYS A 10 -4.26 -14.66 10.96
CA LYS A 10 -3.57 -13.80 9.97
C LYS A 10 -4.53 -13.21 8.90
N PRO A 11 -5.40 -13.99 8.25
CA PRO A 11 -6.26 -13.46 7.18
C PRO A 11 -7.37 -12.52 7.70
N VAL A 12 -7.90 -12.75 8.91
CA VAL A 12 -8.95 -11.88 9.48
C VAL A 12 -8.46 -10.44 9.70
N PRO A 13 -7.37 -10.18 10.46
CA PRO A 13 -6.90 -8.82 10.63
C PRO A 13 -6.48 -8.19 9.31
N TYR A 14 -5.94 -8.96 8.37
CA TYR A 14 -5.60 -8.47 7.03
C TYR A 14 -6.83 -8.01 6.25
N ALA A 15 -7.90 -8.80 6.20
CA ALA A 15 -9.14 -8.44 5.53
C ALA A 15 -9.80 -7.21 6.17
N LEU A 16 -9.83 -7.13 7.51
CA LEU A 16 -10.30 -5.94 8.23
C LEU A 16 -9.44 -4.71 7.93
N GLY A 17 -8.13 -4.90 7.83
CA GLY A 17 -7.19 -3.86 7.42
C GLY A 17 -7.48 -3.36 6.00
N ILE A 18 -7.68 -4.25 5.03
CA ILE A 18 -8.05 -3.87 3.66
C ILE A 18 -9.33 -3.05 3.68
N TRP A 19 -10.37 -3.56 4.35
CA TRP A 19 -11.64 -2.86 4.46
C TRP A 19 -11.47 -1.46 5.05
N GLY A 20 -10.76 -1.33 6.17
CA GLY A 20 -10.46 -0.02 6.76
C GLY A 20 -9.63 0.89 5.85
N GLY A 21 -8.67 0.32 5.11
CA GLY A 21 -7.80 1.08 4.21
C GLY A 21 -8.51 1.60 2.97
N LEU A 22 -9.54 0.88 2.49
CA LEU A 22 -10.39 1.34 1.39
C LEU A 22 -11.21 2.58 1.77
N TRP A 23 -11.64 2.68 3.02
CA TRP A 23 -12.43 3.81 3.54
C TRP A 23 -11.57 4.97 4.05
N LEU A 24 -10.29 4.71 4.34
CA LEU A 24 -9.43 5.69 5.00
C LEU A 24 -9.25 7.00 4.21
N PRO A 25 -9.04 6.99 2.87
CA PRO A 25 -8.94 8.22 2.08
C PRO A 25 -10.16 9.12 2.25
N ASP A 26 -11.37 8.55 2.19
CA ASP A 26 -12.65 9.26 2.26
C ASP A 26 -12.98 9.86 3.63
N ILE A 27 -12.22 9.56 4.70
CA ILE A 27 -12.43 10.18 6.02
C ILE A 27 -12.25 11.70 5.94
N ASP A 28 -11.49 12.19 4.96
CA ASP A 28 -11.33 13.63 4.76
C ASP A 28 -12.63 14.35 4.36
N LEU A 29 -13.61 13.65 3.77
CA LEU A 29 -14.95 14.16 3.51
C LEU A 29 -15.70 14.53 4.79
N LEU A 30 -15.51 13.74 5.84
CA LEU A 30 -16.11 14.00 7.16
C LEU A 30 -15.44 15.20 7.85
N LEU A 31 -14.21 15.52 7.45
CA LEU A 31 -13.38 16.56 8.05
C LEU A 31 -13.01 17.65 7.03
N LEU A 32 -13.86 17.90 6.02
CA LEU A 32 -13.61 18.87 4.94
C LEU A 32 -13.09 20.23 5.42
N PRO A 33 -13.60 20.84 6.52
CA PRO A 33 -13.09 22.12 7.02
C PRO A 33 -11.63 22.08 7.44
N ILE A 34 -11.09 20.90 7.76
CA ILE A 34 -9.73 20.68 8.26
C ILE A 34 -8.86 20.01 7.20
N LEU A 35 -9.33 18.94 6.57
CA LEU A 35 -8.52 18.05 5.72
C LEU A 35 -8.65 18.32 4.22
N HIS A 36 -9.74 18.95 3.77
CA HIS A 36 -10.12 19.11 2.35
C HIS A 36 -10.45 17.76 1.65
N HIS A 37 -11.05 17.80 0.45
CA HIS A 37 -11.62 16.63 -0.25
C HIS A 37 -10.63 15.51 -0.62
N ARG A 38 -9.33 15.81 -0.74
CA ARG A 38 -8.28 14.81 -0.93
C ARG A 38 -7.05 15.22 -0.15
N SER A 39 -7.05 14.91 1.13
CA SER A 39 -5.99 15.35 2.03
C SER A 39 -4.68 14.62 1.77
N ILE A 40 -3.57 15.35 1.81
CA ILE A 40 -2.22 14.75 1.77
C ILE A 40 -2.01 13.71 2.88
N ILE A 41 -2.79 13.80 3.97
CA ILE A 41 -2.73 12.86 5.09
C ILE A 41 -3.49 11.57 4.77
N THR A 42 -4.76 11.66 4.37
CA THR A 42 -5.64 10.50 4.13
C THR A 42 -5.31 9.78 2.83
N HIS A 43 -4.89 10.52 1.80
CA HIS A 43 -4.42 10.00 0.52
C HIS A 43 -2.91 9.70 0.54
N SER A 44 -2.45 9.11 1.64
CA SER A 44 -1.05 8.70 1.79
C SER A 44 -0.91 7.46 2.65
N VAL A 45 0.26 6.84 2.57
CA VAL A 45 0.65 5.73 3.45
C VAL A 45 0.98 6.19 4.88
N LEU A 46 0.86 7.48 5.18
CA LEU A 46 1.29 8.08 6.45
C LEU A 46 0.56 7.46 7.65
N ILE A 47 -0.77 7.33 7.58
CA ILE A 47 -1.55 6.84 8.73
C ILE A 47 -1.17 5.39 9.10
N PRO A 48 -1.16 4.40 8.19
CA PRO A 48 -0.70 3.05 8.55
C PRO A 48 0.79 3.01 8.94
N TRP A 49 1.61 3.92 8.40
CA TRP A 49 3.01 4.03 8.79
C TRP A 49 3.17 4.52 10.24
N LEU A 50 2.44 5.55 10.65
CA LEU A 50 2.40 6.00 12.04
C LEU A 50 1.86 4.89 12.96
N LEU A 51 0.83 4.17 12.52
CA LEU A 51 0.30 3.02 13.26
C LEU A 51 1.36 1.93 13.45
N PHE A 52 2.16 1.64 12.42
CA PHE A 52 3.29 0.72 12.52
C PHE A 52 4.35 1.22 13.50
N LEU A 53 4.75 2.48 13.40
CA LEU A 53 5.80 3.03 14.27
C LEU A 53 5.43 3.00 15.75
N PHE A 54 4.23 3.46 16.10
CA PHE A 54 3.84 3.68 17.49
C PHE A 54 3.09 2.49 18.11
N PHE A 55 2.46 1.64 17.29
CA PHE A 55 1.53 0.63 17.79
C PHE A 55 1.78 -0.79 17.26
N LYS A 56 2.88 -1.09 16.55
CA LYS A 56 3.18 -2.45 16.03
C LYS A 56 3.12 -3.59 17.05
N ASN A 57 3.33 -3.30 18.34
CA ASN A 57 3.27 -4.29 19.42
C ASN A 57 1.85 -4.45 20.01
N ARG A 58 0.90 -3.59 19.63
CA ARG A 58 -0.48 -3.56 20.12
C ARG A 58 -1.51 -3.87 19.04
N VAL A 59 -1.15 -3.74 17.77
CA VAL A 59 -2.03 -4.04 16.63
C VAL A 59 -1.44 -5.16 15.77
N PRO A 60 -2.26 -6.04 15.19
CA PRO A 60 -1.74 -7.10 14.33
C PRO A 60 -1.03 -6.52 13.10
N LEU A 61 0.22 -6.94 12.85
CA LEU A 61 1.00 -6.50 11.68
C LEU A 61 0.27 -6.76 10.35
N TYR A 62 -0.46 -7.87 10.26
CA TYR A 62 -1.30 -8.19 9.11
C TYR A 62 -2.44 -7.19 8.91
N GLY A 63 -2.97 -6.59 9.98
CA GLY A 63 -3.94 -5.50 9.85
C GLY A 63 -3.33 -4.24 9.24
N ILE A 64 -2.12 -3.89 9.63
CA ILE A 64 -1.37 -2.77 9.02
C ILE A 64 -1.07 -3.06 7.55
N ALA A 65 -0.62 -4.27 7.25
CA ALA A 65 -0.44 -4.74 5.87
C ALA A 65 -1.73 -4.63 5.05
N GLY A 66 -2.88 -5.00 5.62
CA GLY A 66 -4.18 -4.81 4.99
C GLY A 66 -4.51 -3.34 4.73
N LEU A 67 -4.27 -2.45 5.71
CA LEU A 67 -4.51 -1.01 5.55
C LEU A 67 -3.73 -0.43 4.37
N TYR A 68 -2.46 -0.79 4.23
CA TYR A 68 -1.67 -0.36 3.07
C TYR A 68 -2.27 -0.83 1.75
N VAL A 69 -2.78 -2.07 1.68
CA VAL A 69 -3.45 -2.59 0.48
C VAL A 69 -4.73 -1.85 0.16
N GLY A 70 -5.59 -1.64 1.16
CA GLY A 70 -6.83 -0.90 0.97
C GLY A 70 -6.58 0.50 0.42
N ILE A 71 -5.64 1.24 1.01
CA ILE A 71 -5.24 2.57 0.53
C ILE A 71 -4.69 2.47 -0.90
N SER A 72 -3.83 1.50 -1.19
CA SER A 72 -3.28 1.33 -2.53
C SER A 72 -4.35 1.05 -3.59
N ILE A 73 -5.39 0.29 -3.26
CA ILE A 73 -6.52 0.01 -4.17
C ILE A 73 -7.32 1.29 -4.41
N HIS A 74 -7.69 2.00 -3.34
CA HIS A 74 -8.43 3.26 -3.43
C HIS A 74 -7.66 4.29 -4.25
N LEU A 75 -6.37 4.52 -3.93
CA LEU A 75 -5.54 5.48 -4.66
C LEU A 75 -5.30 5.08 -6.12
N ALA A 76 -5.26 3.79 -6.43
CA ALA A 76 -5.19 3.35 -7.83
C ALA A 76 -6.45 3.71 -8.62
N ALA A 77 -7.62 3.73 -7.98
CA ALA A 77 -8.85 4.26 -8.57
C ALA A 77 -8.78 5.78 -8.74
N ASP A 78 -8.28 6.50 -7.73
CA ASP A 78 -8.10 7.95 -7.80
C ASP A 78 -7.13 8.40 -8.91
N CYS A 79 -6.15 7.58 -9.29
CA CYS A 79 -5.29 7.85 -10.44
C CYS A 79 -6.08 8.03 -11.76
N LEU A 80 -7.31 7.52 -11.83
CA LEU A 80 -8.19 7.63 -13.00
C LEU A 80 -9.20 8.79 -12.87
N SER A 81 -9.29 9.39 -11.70
CA SER A 81 -10.16 10.52 -11.44
C SER A 81 -9.56 11.84 -11.91
N ALA A 82 -10.41 12.83 -12.18
CA ALA A 82 -9.95 14.15 -12.56
C ALA A 82 -9.12 14.82 -11.45
N THR A 83 -7.88 15.19 -11.73
CA THR A 83 -6.99 15.90 -10.80
C THR A 83 -7.00 17.41 -11.05
N VAL A 84 -8.20 18.01 -10.96
CA VAL A 84 -8.43 19.45 -11.12
C VAL A 84 -9.34 19.97 -10.00
N GLY A 85 -9.22 21.25 -9.65
CA GLY A 85 -9.99 21.87 -8.57
C GLY A 85 -9.96 21.06 -7.26
N PHE A 86 -11.13 20.65 -6.79
CA PHE A 86 -11.31 19.85 -5.57
C PHE A 86 -10.70 18.44 -5.66
N GLY A 87 -10.47 17.90 -6.87
CA GLY A 87 -9.86 16.59 -7.10
C GLY A 87 -8.32 16.57 -7.03
N MET A 88 -7.67 17.69 -6.73
CA MET A 88 -6.24 17.74 -6.44
C MET A 88 -5.94 17.31 -5.00
N ILE A 89 -4.69 16.96 -4.68
CA ILE A 89 -4.26 16.73 -3.30
C ILE A 89 -4.07 18.08 -2.60
N TRP A 90 -4.56 18.20 -1.38
CA TRP A 90 -4.48 19.41 -0.57
C TRP A 90 -3.78 19.17 0.76
N THR A 91 -3.03 20.16 1.22
CA THR A 91 -2.56 20.21 2.60
C THR A 91 -3.71 20.53 3.56
N PRO A 92 -3.66 20.08 4.83
CA PRO A 92 -4.70 20.41 5.80
C PRO A 92 -4.67 21.89 6.20
N TRP A 93 -5.68 22.31 6.97
CA TRP A 93 -5.66 23.58 7.71
C TRP A 93 -4.37 23.68 8.56
N PRO A 94 -3.75 24.88 8.66
CA PRO A 94 -4.23 26.20 8.23
C PRO A 94 -3.91 26.55 6.78
N PHE A 95 -3.13 25.75 6.08
CA PHE A 95 -2.58 26.14 4.78
C PHE A 95 -3.56 25.92 3.64
N LYS A 96 -4.25 24.77 3.60
CA LYS A 96 -5.17 24.40 2.52
C LYS A 96 -4.62 24.76 1.15
N MET A 97 -3.41 24.27 0.87
CA MET A 97 -2.70 24.52 -0.38
C MET A 97 -2.78 23.28 -1.26
N SER A 98 -3.14 23.47 -2.52
CA SER A 98 -3.14 22.41 -3.52
C SER A 98 -1.71 22.04 -3.93
N LEU A 99 -1.45 20.75 -4.13
CA LEU A 99 -0.22 20.25 -4.76
C LEU A 99 -0.20 20.50 -6.27
N GLY A 100 -1.31 20.97 -6.85
CA GLY A 100 -1.37 21.31 -8.26
C GLY A 100 -1.08 20.09 -9.14
N PRO A 101 -0.26 20.26 -10.21
CA PRO A 101 0.16 19.19 -11.09
C PRO A 101 0.94 18.04 -10.41
N ALA A 102 1.41 18.19 -9.18
CA ALA A 102 2.07 17.11 -8.44
C ALA A 102 1.09 16.10 -7.84
N SER A 103 -0.22 16.40 -7.82
CA SER A 103 -1.26 15.53 -7.23
C SER A 103 -1.30 14.11 -7.81
N PRO A 104 -1.29 13.90 -9.15
CA PRO A 104 -1.27 12.54 -9.72
C PRO A 104 -0.03 11.74 -9.30
N VAL A 105 1.14 12.41 -9.25
CA VAL A 105 2.39 11.78 -8.82
C VAL A 105 2.31 11.38 -7.35
N TRP A 106 1.74 12.24 -6.50
CA TRP A 106 1.55 11.93 -5.08
C TRP A 106 0.68 10.69 -4.87
N ILE A 107 -0.47 10.63 -5.55
CA ILE A 107 -1.40 9.49 -5.49
C ILE A 107 -0.71 8.21 -5.97
N LEU A 108 -0.06 8.26 -7.14
CA LEU A 108 0.64 7.11 -7.73
C LEU A 108 1.76 6.58 -6.82
N VAL A 109 2.59 7.47 -6.28
CA VAL A 109 3.69 7.10 -5.38
C VAL A 109 3.15 6.45 -4.11
N ASN A 110 2.10 7.00 -3.50
CA ASN A 110 1.52 6.42 -2.30
C ASN A 110 0.83 5.08 -2.57
N ALA A 111 0.16 4.93 -3.71
CA ALA A 111 -0.38 3.65 -4.13
C ALA A 111 0.73 2.59 -4.26
N ALA A 112 1.84 2.93 -4.94
CA ALA A 112 2.99 2.03 -5.09
C ALA A 112 3.69 1.73 -3.75
N LEU A 113 3.87 2.73 -2.89
CA LEU A 113 4.49 2.57 -1.57
C LEU A 113 3.66 1.66 -0.66
N GLY A 114 2.33 1.75 -0.67
CA GLY A 114 1.48 0.86 0.13
C GLY A 114 1.63 -0.60 -0.28
N ILE A 115 1.68 -0.89 -1.59
CA ILE A 115 1.96 -2.24 -2.09
C ILE A 115 3.35 -2.70 -1.63
N TRP A 116 4.36 -1.85 -1.81
CA TRP A 116 5.74 -2.14 -1.42
C TRP A 116 5.84 -2.51 0.07
N LEU A 117 5.29 -1.67 0.95
CA LEU A 117 5.31 -1.86 2.40
C LEU A 117 4.52 -3.10 2.83
N THR A 118 3.40 -3.40 2.16
CA THR A 118 2.66 -4.64 2.42
C THR A 118 3.52 -5.87 2.14
N LEU A 119 4.19 -5.90 1.00
CA LEU A 119 5.04 -7.03 0.63
C LEU A 119 6.27 -7.16 1.55
N GLN A 120 6.68 -6.10 2.25
CA GLN A 120 7.71 -6.15 3.29
C GLN A 120 7.17 -6.70 4.61
N LEU A 121 5.97 -6.31 5.03
CA LEU A 121 5.37 -6.70 6.31
C LEU A 121 4.76 -8.09 6.33
N ALA A 122 4.34 -8.61 5.17
CA ALA A 122 3.74 -9.93 5.03
C ALA A 122 4.50 -10.86 4.05
N PRO A 123 5.81 -11.13 4.26
CA PRO A 123 6.64 -11.81 3.26
C PRO A 123 6.38 -13.31 3.16
N GLU A 124 5.97 -13.97 4.26
CA GLU A 124 6.02 -15.43 4.41
C GLU A 124 4.88 -16.20 3.72
N ARG A 125 3.89 -15.52 3.16
CA ARG A 125 2.75 -16.20 2.52
C ARG A 125 2.21 -15.42 1.32
N LYS A 126 3.10 -15.22 0.35
CA LYS A 126 2.88 -14.43 -0.86
C LYS A 126 1.55 -14.73 -1.57
N LEU A 127 1.16 -16.02 -1.65
CA LEU A 127 0.00 -16.38 -2.47
C LEU A 127 -1.33 -15.84 -1.92
N TRP A 128 -1.66 -16.02 -0.64
CA TRP A 128 -2.94 -15.52 -0.13
C TRP A 128 -2.95 -14.00 0.07
N THR A 129 -1.81 -13.39 0.41
CA THR A 129 -1.70 -11.94 0.50
C THR A 129 -1.98 -11.31 -0.86
N VAL A 130 -1.34 -11.81 -1.92
CA VAL A 130 -1.54 -11.35 -3.30
C VAL A 130 -2.94 -11.71 -3.79
N ALA A 131 -3.43 -12.92 -3.54
CA ALA A 131 -4.80 -13.30 -3.89
C ALA A 131 -5.82 -12.38 -3.20
N GLY A 132 -5.61 -12.06 -1.93
CA GLY A 132 -6.44 -11.12 -1.18
C GLY A 132 -6.39 -9.70 -1.74
N MET A 133 -5.22 -9.21 -2.15
CA MET A 133 -5.08 -7.93 -2.87
C MET A 133 -5.89 -7.93 -4.16
N CYS A 134 -5.71 -8.96 -5.00
CA CYS A 134 -6.39 -9.07 -6.29
C CYS A 134 -7.89 -9.17 -6.11
N LEU A 135 -8.37 -10.02 -5.20
CA LEU A 135 -9.80 -10.18 -4.91
C LEU A 135 -10.41 -8.87 -4.39
N ALA A 136 -9.73 -8.17 -3.48
CA ALA A 136 -10.21 -6.89 -2.98
C ALA A 136 -10.22 -5.82 -4.07
N ALA A 137 -9.17 -5.74 -4.90
CA ALA A 137 -9.10 -4.78 -6.01
C ALA A 137 -10.20 -5.04 -7.05
N SER A 138 -10.43 -6.30 -7.41
CA SER A 138 -11.53 -6.70 -8.29
C SER A 138 -12.88 -6.37 -7.67
N GLY A 139 -13.08 -6.72 -6.40
CA GLY A 139 -14.32 -6.42 -5.67
C GLY A 139 -14.61 -4.93 -5.61
N TYR A 140 -13.62 -4.11 -5.26
CA TYR A 140 -13.74 -2.65 -5.26
C TYR A 140 -14.11 -2.12 -6.64
N SER A 141 -13.43 -2.57 -7.69
CA SER A 141 -13.65 -2.12 -9.06
C SER A 141 -15.06 -2.46 -9.58
N LEU A 142 -15.53 -3.68 -9.29
CA LEU A 142 -16.84 -4.15 -9.74
C LEU A 142 -18.00 -3.56 -8.94
N LEU A 143 -17.82 -3.37 -7.62
CA LEU A 143 -18.92 -2.97 -6.73
C LEU A 143 -18.99 -1.46 -6.49
N ASN A 144 -17.85 -0.76 -6.46
CA ASN A 144 -17.81 0.68 -6.19
C ASN A 144 -17.79 1.50 -7.47
N GLU A 145 -16.88 1.17 -8.38
CA GLU A 145 -16.65 1.96 -9.60
C GLU A 145 -17.49 1.49 -10.79
N MET A 146 -18.10 0.30 -10.68
CA MET A 146 -18.83 -0.36 -11.77
C MET A 146 -18.00 -0.44 -13.07
N ALA A 147 -16.67 -0.49 -12.94
CA ALA A 147 -15.71 -0.39 -14.04
C ALA A 147 -14.46 -1.21 -13.74
N MET A 148 -13.87 -1.82 -14.77
CA MET A 148 -12.64 -2.61 -14.62
C MET A 148 -11.35 -1.78 -14.63
N LEU A 149 -11.43 -0.51 -15.00
CA LEU A 149 -10.25 0.35 -15.14
C LEU A 149 -9.45 0.53 -13.83
N PRO A 150 -10.08 0.70 -12.64
CA PRO A 150 -9.36 0.77 -11.36
C PRO A 150 -8.55 -0.50 -11.07
N PHE A 151 -9.11 -1.68 -11.37
CA PHE A 151 -8.39 -2.95 -11.24
C PHE A 151 -7.19 -3.02 -12.18
N VAL A 152 -7.33 -2.53 -13.42
CA VAL A 152 -6.22 -2.45 -14.38
C VAL A 152 -5.14 -1.50 -13.87
N ALA A 153 -5.52 -0.31 -13.40
CA ALA A 153 -4.58 0.66 -12.82
C ALA A 153 -3.82 0.06 -11.63
N PHE A 154 -4.54 -0.55 -10.67
CA PHE A 154 -3.92 -1.25 -9.55
C PHE A 154 -2.96 -2.35 -10.01
N SER A 155 -3.36 -3.17 -10.98
CA SER A 155 -2.55 -4.26 -11.52
C SER A 155 -1.27 -3.79 -12.19
N LEU A 156 -1.30 -2.65 -12.89
CA LEU A 156 -0.12 -2.03 -13.49
C LEU A 156 0.86 -1.54 -12.42
N ILE A 157 0.36 -0.83 -11.40
CA ILE A 157 1.18 -0.35 -10.27
C ILE A 157 1.78 -1.53 -9.52
N PHE A 158 0.98 -2.54 -9.21
CA PHE A 158 1.41 -3.77 -8.54
C PHE A 158 2.52 -4.48 -9.32
N SER A 159 2.34 -4.64 -10.64
CA SER A 159 3.34 -5.28 -11.51
C SER A 159 4.65 -4.49 -11.56
N ALA A 160 4.58 -3.16 -11.62
CA ALA A 160 5.76 -2.30 -11.57
C ALA A 160 6.52 -2.46 -10.25
N VAL A 161 5.80 -2.46 -9.12
CA VAL A 161 6.38 -2.68 -7.79
C VAL A 161 7.07 -4.05 -7.70
N LEU A 162 6.42 -5.11 -8.16
CA LEU A 162 7.02 -6.45 -8.20
C LEU A 162 8.28 -6.50 -9.06
N PHE A 163 8.26 -5.86 -10.23
CA PHE A 163 9.40 -5.82 -11.13
C PHE A 163 10.61 -5.10 -10.52
N ILE A 164 10.39 -3.93 -9.90
CA ILE A 164 11.44 -3.18 -9.20
C ILE A 164 12.02 -4.02 -8.07
N ARG A 165 11.15 -4.64 -7.27
CA ARG A 165 11.56 -5.49 -6.16
C ARG A 165 12.39 -6.68 -6.63
N TYR A 166 11.95 -7.37 -7.68
CA TYR A 166 12.69 -8.48 -8.29
C TYR A 166 14.09 -8.06 -8.73
N LYS A 167 14.22 -6.90 -9.40
CA LYS A 167 15.54 -6.35 -9.77
C LYS A 167 16.43 -6.09 -8.57
N MET A 168 15.89 -5.53 -7.48
CA MET A 168 16.64 -5.24 -6.26
C MET A 168 17.11 -6.52 -5.56
N GLU A 169 16.22 -7.50 -5.39
CA GLU A 169 16.54 -8.79 -4.76
C GLU A 169 17.60 -9.55 -5.58
N ARG A 170 17.50 -9.55 -6.91
CA ARG A 170 18.51 -10.15 -7.80
C ARG A 170 19.88 -9.49 -7.64
N LYS A 171 19.94 -8.16 -7.61
CA LYS A 171 21.20 -7.41 -7.44
C LYS A 171 21.85 -7.75 -6.09
N GLN A 172 21.08 -7.72 -5.01
CA GLN A 172 21.57 -8.10 -3.68
C GLN A 172 22.09 -9.53 -3.61
N GLY A 173 21.47 -10.47 -4.34
CA GLY A 173 21.95 -11.85 -4.46
C GLY A 173 23.32 -11.94 -5.15
N ILE A 174 23.51 -11.19 -6.25
CA ILE A 174 24.79 -11.11 -6.98
C ILE A 174 25.88 -10.54 -6.07
N ASP A 175 25.61 -9.44 -5.38
CA ASP A 175 26.58 -8.76 -4.52
C ASP A 175 27.04 -9.66 -3.35
N LYS A 176 26.11 -10.42 -2.75
CA LYS A 176 26.42 -11.38 -1.67
C LYS A 176 27.31 -12.53 -2.14
N THR A 177 27.03 -13.10 -3.31
CA THR A 177 27.83 -14.18 -3.89
C THR A 177 29.24 -13.70 -4.26
N ALA A 178 29.37 -12.47 -4.77
CA ALA A 178 30.68 -11.88 -5.07
C ALA A 178 31.51 -11.65 -3.79
N ALA A 179 30.87 -11.20 -2.71
CA ALA A 179 31.52 -11.01 -1.41
C ALA A 179 32.00 -12.34 -0.80
N SER A 180 31.17 -13.40 -0.82
CA SER A 180 31.56 -14.71 -0.27
C SER A 180 32.75 -15.32 -1.00
N LEU A 181 32.80 -15.23 -2.33
CA LEU A 181 33.92 -15.72 -3.14
C LEU A 181 35.23 -14.98 -2.85
N THR A 182 35.13 -13.68 -2.54
CA THR A 182 36.30 -12.86 -2.19
C THR A 182 36.84 -13.24 -0.81
N THR A 183 35.96 -13.46 0.18
CA THR A 183 36.35 -13.92 1.52
C THR A 183 37.00 -15.31 1.50
N GLU A 184 36.45 -16.26 0.75
CA GLU A 184 37.05 -17.61 0.61
C GLU A 184 38.45 -17.55 0.00
N ARG A 185 38.65 -16.71 -1.02
CA ARG A 185 39.95 -16.55 -1.68
C ARG A 185 41.03 -15.92 -0.79
N ILE A 186 40.63 -15.05 0.15
CA ILE A 186 41.55 -14.46 1.13
C ILE A 186 41.93 -15.53 2.17
N ASN A 187 40.98 -16.31 2.66
CA ASN A 187 41.21 -17.32 3.70
C ASN A 187 42.00 -18.54 3.20
N SER A 188 42.08 -18.75 1.88
CA SER A 188 42.82 -19.87 1.27
C SER A 188 44.28 -19.54 0.90
N ARG A 189 44.79 -18.36 1.27
CA ARG A 189 46.17 -17.90 1.06
C ARG A 189 46.90 -17.77 2.38
#